data_AF-A0A3C1QA11-F1
#
_entry.id   AF-A0A3C1QA11-F1
#
_cell.length_a   1.000
_cell.length_b   1.000
_cell.length_c   1.000
_cell.angle_alpha   90.00
_cell.angle_beta   90.00
_cell.angle_gamma   90.00
#
_symmetry.space_group_name_H-M   'P 1'
#
loop_
_entity.id
_entity.type
_entity.pdbx_description
1 polymer ?
#
loop_
_entity_poly.entity_id
_entity_poly.type
_entity_poly.pdbx_seq_one_letter_code
_entity_poly.pdbx_strand_id
1 'polypeptide(L)'
;MAKHEAAARSNCGARKAVKLGVTKLLEEPKKYLGRAKARVGLVANYNAVDEYARPIIRLLGECSEIELARIYVAEHGLWGCEQAGVRVGHLVDPLIGVDVVSRYG
;
A
#
# COMPACT_ATOMS: atom_id res chain seq x y z
N MET A 1 0.21 -41.48 -38.04
CA MET A 1 -0.25 -41.06 -36.70
C MET A 1 -0.05 -39.55 -36.62
N ALA A 2 -1.17 -38.83 -36.52
CA ALA A 2 -1.27 -37.41 -36.82
C ALA A 2 -0.69 -36.51 -35.72
N LYS A 3 -0.16 -35.37 -36.18
CA LYS A 3 0.30 -34.22 -35.41
C LYS A 3 -0.89 -33.64 -34.63
N HIS A 4 -0.75 -33.42 -33.33
CA HIS A 4 -1.55 -32.48 -32.54
C HIS A 4 -0.55 -31.42 -32.07
N GLU A 5 -0.23 -30.40 -32.88
CA GLU A 5 -1.01 -29.19 -33.13
C GLU A 5 -1.19 -28.34 -31.87
N ALA A 6 -0.42 -27.25 -31.85
CA ALA A 6 -0.47 -26.19 -30.87
C ALA A 6 -1.75 -25.37 -31.06
N ALA A 7 -2.60 -25.31 -30.02
CA ALA A 7 -3.67 -24.33 -29.88
C ALA A 7 -4.03 -24.30 -28.37
N ALA A 8 -4.16 -23.18 -27.67
CA ALA A 8 -4.36 -21.81 -28.08
C ALA A 8 -3.70 -20.87 -27.06
N ARG A 9 -2.84 -19.97 -27.51
CA ARG A 9 -2.69 -18.67 -26.85
C ARG A 9 -4.00 -17.92 -27.09
N SER A 10 -4.94 -18.08 -26.15
CA SER A 10 -6.14 -17.25 -26.13
C SER A 10 -5.70 -15.81 -25.93
N ASN A 11 -5.81 -15.03 -27.01
CA ASN A 11 -5.73 -13.58 -27.01
C ASN A 11 -7.00 -13.06 -26.32
N CYS A 12 -7.05 -13.14 -24.98
CA CYS A 12 -7.97 -12.33 -24.22
C CYS A 12 -7.49 -10.89 -24.40
N GLY A 13 -8.28 -10.05 -25.07
CA GLY A 13 -7.93 -8.65 -25.30
C GLY A 13 -7.43 -8.06 -23.99
N ALA A 14 -6.19 -7.57 -23.98
CA ALA A 14 -5.49 -7.17 -22.77
C ALA A 14 -6.41 -6.24 -21.97
N ARG A 15 -7.02 -6.76 -20.89
CA ARG A 15 -7.79 -5.94 -19.97
C ARG A 15 -6.83 -4.86 -19.52
N LYS A 16 -7.14 -3.59 -19.84
CA LYS A 16 -6.34 -2.46 -19.36
C LYS A 16 -6.33 -2.58 -17.84
N ALA A 17 -5.20 -3.00 -17.28
CA ALA A 17 -5.03 -3.11 -15.85
C ALA A 17 -5.21 -1.71 -15.26
N VAL A 18 -6.06 -1.59 -14.25
CA VAL A 18 -6.20 -0.34 -13.52
C VAL A 18 -4.90 -0.13 -12.76
N LYS A 19 -4.29 1.04 -12.95
CA LYS A 19 -3.14 1.44 -12.16
C LYS A 19 -3.64 2.14 -10.91
N LEU A 20 -3.25 1.64 -9.74
CA LEU A 20 -3.72 2.16 -8.47
C LEU A 20 -3.14 3.56 -8.20
N GLY A 21 -3.84 4.34 -7.39
CA GLY A 21 -3.46 5.70 -7.05
C GLY A 21 -2.09 5.77 -6.36
N VAL A 22 -1.77 4.80 -5.48
CA VAL A 22 -0.46 4.72 -4.82
C VAL A 22 0.68 4.56 -5.83
N THR A 23 0.49 3.74 -6.85
CA THR A 23 1.50 3.51 -7.89
C THR A 23 1.72 4.78 -8.70
N LYS A 24 0.64 5.49 -9.07
CA LYS A 24 0.76 6.80 -9.71
C LYS A 24 1.47 7.83 -8.81
N LEU A 25 1.16 7.83 -7.52
CA LEU A 25 1.78 8.74 -6.55
C LEU A 25 3.29 8.50 -6.45
N LEU A 26 3.73 7.24 -6.40
CA LEU A 26 5.15 6.89 -6.28
C LEU A 26 5.95 7.13 -7.57
N GLU A 27 5.29 7.15 -8.74
CA GLU A 27 5.95 7.51 -10.01
C GLU A 27 6.23 9.01 -10.12
N GLU A 28 5.35 9.85 -9.59
CA GLU A 28 5.47 11.31 -9.68
C GLU A 28 5.20 11.99 -8.31
N PRO A 29 5.96 11.70 -7.22
CA PRO A 29 5.61 12.16 -5.88
C PRO A 29 5.47 13.69 -5.78
N LYS A 30 6.40 14.42 -6.41
CA LYS A 30 6.40 15.90 -6.42
C LYS A 30 5.14 16.50 -7.06
N LYS A 31 4.60 15.85 -8.09
CA LYS A 31 3.38 16.31 -8.78
C LYS A 31 2.16 16.22 -7.88
N TYR A 32 2.05 15.16 -7.08
CA TYR A 32 0.89 14.92 -6.22
C TYR A 32 1.04 15.53 -4.82
N LEU A 33 2.27 15.61 -4.31
CA LEU A 33 2.56 16.12 -2.95
C LEU A 33 3.06 17.58 -2.94
N GLY A 34 3.31 18.15 -4.11
CA GLY A 34 3.64 19.57 -4.30
C GLY A 34 5.05 19.98 -3.88
N ARG A 35 5.89 19.05 -3.39
CA ARG A 35 7.26 19.31 -2.94
C ARG A 35 8.12 18.06 -2.94
N ALA A 36 9.44 18.25 -2.94
CA ALA A 36 10.41 17.20 -2.67
C ALA A 36 10.38 16.83 -1.18
N LYS A 37 10.62 15.56 -0.85
CA LYS A 37 10.69 15.07 0.55
C LYS A 37 9.45 15.47 1.34
N ALA A 38 8.28 15.23 0.77
CA ALA A 38 7.04 15.62 1.41
C ALA A 38 6.82 14.81 2.69
N ARG A 39 6.52 15.51 3.77
CA ARG A 39 6.16 14.89 5.04
C ARG A 39 4.71 14.45 5.01
N VAL A 40 4.48 13.14 5.12
CA VAL A 40 3.17 12.50 4.89
C VAL A 40 2.70 11.78 6.14
N GLY A 41 1.45 12.02 6.52
CA GLY A 41 0.69 11.15 7.41
C GLY A 41 -0.16 10.19 6.60
N LEU A 42 -0.09 8.90 6.89
CA LEU A 42 -0.83 7.87 6.16
C LEU A 42 -2.06 7.43 6.95
N VAL A 43 -3.24 7.48 6.35
CA VAL A 43 -4.44 6.81 6.87
C VAL A 43 -4.62 5.53 6.07
N ALA A 44 -4.52 4.38 6.72
CA ALA A 44 -4.56 3.08 6.05
C ALA A 44 -5.09 1.98 6.97
N ASN A 45 -5.47 0.86 6.37
CA ASN A 45 -5.69 -0.40 7.06
C ASN A 45 -4.97 -1.52 6.28
N TYR A 46 -5.10 -2.77 6.72
CA TYR A 46 -4.43 -3.92 6.11
C TYR A 46 -4.77 -4.18 4.62
N ASN A 47 -5.86 -3.60 4.09
CA ASN A 47 -6.22 -3.69 2.67
C ASN A 47 -5.40 -2.76 1.76
N ALA A 48 -4.61 -1.87 2.36
CA ALA A 48 -3.90 -0.83 1.64
C ALA A 48 -2.64 -1.42 0.99
N VAL A 49 -2.81 -1.95 -0.22
CA VAL A 49 -1.77 -2.58 -1.03
C VAL A 49 -1.74 -2.02 -2.46
N ASP A 50 -0.64 -2.23 -3.17
CA ASP A 50 -0.56 -1.98 -4.62
C ASP A 50 -1.13 -3.14 -5.46
N GLU A 51 -1.05 -3.05 -6.79
CA GLU A 51 -1.49 -4.10 -7.72
C GLU A 51 -0.77 -5.45 -7.56
N TYR A 52 0.33 -5.50 -6.80
CA TYR A 52 1.12 -6.69 -6.50
C TYR A 52 0.93 -7.16 -5.05
N ALA A 53 -0.10 -6.68 -4.36
CA ALA A 53 -0.37 -6.95 -2.96
C ALA A 53 0.76 -6.53 -2.01
N ARG A 54 1.57 -5.53 -2.40
CA ARG A 54 2.61 -4.96 -1.52
C ARG A 54 1.99 -3.90 -0.61
N PRO A 55 2.16 -3.98 0.72
CA PRO A 55 1.65 -2.98 1.65
C PRO A 55 2.16 -1.58 1.33
N ILE A 56 1.27 -0.60 1.20
CA ILE A 56 1.65 0.78 0.84
C ILE A 56 2.56 1.42 1.89
N ILE A 57 2.44 1.00 3.15
CA ILE A 57 3.26 1.45 4.28
C ILE A 57 4.74 1.20 3.98
N ARG A 58 5.05 0.02 3.46
CA ARG A 58 6.41 -0.36 3.05
C ARG A 58 6.86 0.46 1.85
N LEU A 59 6.02 0.57 0.82
CA LEU A 59 6.34 1.31 -0.40
C LEU A 59 6.65 2.80 -0.12
N LEU A 60 5.88 3.42 0.78
CA LEU A 60 6.08 4.80 1.21
C LEU A 60 7.31 4.95 2.10
N GLY A 61 7.57 3.99 3.01
CA GLY A 61 8.76 3.99 3.86
C GLY A 61 10.07 3.80 3.09
N GLU A 62 10.04 3.08 1.96
CA GLU A 62 11.20 2.88 1.07
C GLU A 62 11.41 4.05 0.09
N CYS A 63 10.45 4.97 -0.03
CA CYS A 63 10.51 6.09 -0.98
C CYS A 63 11.29 7.28 -0.41
N SER A 64 12.48 7.57 -0.93
CA SER A 64 13.34 8.67 -0.45
C SER A 64 12.79 10.08 -0.71
N GLU A 65 11.76 10.23 -1.54
CA GLU A 65 11.06 11.48 -1.80
C GLU A 65 9.90 11.74 -0.83
N ILE A 66 9.64 10.82 0.10
CA ILE A 66 8.57 10.89 1.08
C ILE A 66 9.16 10.68 2.48
N GLU A 67 8.79 11.55 3.41
CA GLU A 67 9.03 11.34 4.84
C GLU A 67 7.72 10.83 5.45
N LEU A 68 7.62 9.52 5.65
CA LEU A 68 6.45 8.91 6.28
C LEU A 68 6.50 9.18 7.80
N ALA A 69 5.77 10.19 8.25
CA ALA A 69 5.90 10.74 9.59
C ALA A 69 5.00 10.06 10.63
N ARG A 70 3.83 9.56 10.23
CA ARG A 70 2.88 8.90 11.12
C ARG A 70 1.88 8.06 10.34
N ILE A 71 1.36 7.02 10.96
CA ILE A 71 0.30 6.18 10.42
C ILE A 71 -0.92 6.24 11.34
N TYR A 72 -2.10 6.34 10.75
CA TYR A 72 -3.38 6.37 11.43
C TYR A 72 -4.21 5.17 10.98
N VAL A 73 -4.58 4.32 11.93
CA VAL A 73 -5.37 3.11 11.68
C VAL A 73 -6.74 3.22 12.36
N ALA A 74 -7.79 2.78 11.67
CA ALA A 74 -9.16 2.89 12.18
C ALA A 74 -9.52 1.72 13.10
N GLU A 75 -9.44 0.49 12.61
CA GLU A 75 -9.80 -0.75 13.33
C GLU A 75 -8.81 -1.87 12.97
N HIS A 76 -8.76 -2.92 13.79
CA HIS A 76 -7.95 -4.14 13.56
C HIS A 76 -6.44 -3.95 13.46
N GLY A 77 -5.94 -2.78 13.86
CA GLY A 77 -4.52 -2.45 13.82
C GLY A 77 -3.98 -2.35 12.39
N LEU A 78 -2.68 -2.12 12.28
CA LEU A 78 -2.01 -1.88 11.00
C LEU A 78 -2.00 -3.11 10.09
N TRP A 79 -1.74 -4.27 10.70
CA TRP A 79 -1.55 -5.54 10.00
C TRP A 79 -2.77 -6.47 10.04
N GLY A 80 -3.90 -6.02 10.61
CA GLY A 80 -5.11 -6.83 10.72
C GLY A 80 -5.05 -7.94 11.78
N CYS A 81 -4.01 -7.96 12.61
CA CYS A 81 -3.81 -8.98 13.64
C CYS A 81 -4.57 -8.69 14.94
N GLU A 82 -5.07 -7.48 15.11
CA GLU A 82 -5.72 -7.05 16.34
C GLU A 82 -7.22 -7.38 16.29
N GLN A 83 -7.73 -7.95 17.38
CA GLN A 83 -9.12 -8.37 17.45
C GLN A 83 -10.07 -7.17 17.54
N ALA A 84 -11.31 -7.32 17.06
CA ALA A 84 -12.31 -6.26 17.12
C ALA A 84 -12.49 -5.76 18.57
N GLY A 85 -12.47 -4.44 18.77
CA GLY A 85 -12.62 -3.82 20.09
C GLY A 85 -11.34 -3.75 20.93
N VAL A 86 -10.21 -4.28 20.46
CA VAL A 86 -8.91 -4.06 21.10
C VAL A 86 -8.40 -2.66 20.78
N ARG A 87 -8.17 -1.86 21.83
CA ARG A 87 -7.49 -0.57 21.69
C ARG A 87 -6.02 -0.81 21.36
N VAL A 88 -5.68 -0.67 20.09
CA VAL A 88 -4.28 -0.50 19.70
C VAL A 88 -3.86 0.88 20.20
N GLY A 89 -2.89 0.95 21.09
CA GLY A 89 -2.41 2.23 21.61
C GLY A 89 -1.60 3.02 20.58
N HIS A 90 -0.66 3.82 21.09
CA HIS A 90 0.47 4.29 20.30
C HIS A 90 1.51 3.17 20.23
N LEU A 91 1.90 2.79 19.01
CA LEU A 91 2.90 1.74 18.77
C LEU A 91 3.85 2.20 17.67
N VAL A 92 5.13 1.87 17.76
CA VAL A 92 6.08 2.07 16.66
C VAL A 92 6.06 0.80 15.82
N ASP A 93 5.76 0.92 14.52
CA ASP A 93 5.83 -0.23 13.64
C ASP A 93 7.29 -0.73 13.51
N PRO A 94 7.59 -2.00 13.83
CA PRO A 94 8.96 -2.49 13.87
C PRO A 94 9.60 -2.64 12.48
N LEU A 95 8.81 -2.69 11.40
CA LEU A 95 9.32 -2.84 10.04
C LEU A 95 9.89 -1.52 9.51
N ILE A 96 9.23 -0.41 9.82
CA ILE A 96 9.57 0.92 9.26
C ILE A 96 9.97 1.95 10.31
N GLY A 97 9.81 1.66 11.60
CA GLY A 97 10.17 2.57 12.69
C GLY A 97 9.28 3.80 12.81
N VAL A 98 8.04 3.75 12.28
CA VAL A 98 7.12 4.90 12.26
C VAL A 98 6.02 4.72 13.31
N ASP A 99 5.67 5.84 13.94
CA ASP A 99 4.56 5.94 14.88
C ASP A 99 3.21 5.56 14.23
N VAL A 100 2.53 4.59 14.83
CA VAL A 100 1.16 4.17 14.53
C VAL A 100 0.25 4.66 15.62
N VAL A 101 -0.80 5.38 15.22
CA VAL A 101 -1.83 5.94 16.10
C VAL A 101 -3.16 5.31 15.75
N SER A 102 -3.76 4.60 16.70
CA SER A 102 -5.16 4.21 16.56
C SER A 102 -6.07 5.41 16.63
N ARG A 103 -7.04 5.47 15.70
CA ARG A 103 -8.16 6.41 15.75
C ARG A 103 -9.43 5.75 16.29
N TYR A 104 -9.33 4.52 16.78
CA TYR A 104 -10.40 3.86 17.51
C TYR A 104 -10.47 4.33 18.96
N GLY A 105 -11.70 4.57 19.43
CA GLY A 105 -12.02 5.14 20.74
C GLY A 105 -11.89 4.19 21.91
#